data_AF-A0A7Z1R3Y7-F1
#
_entry.id   AF-A0A7Z1R3Y7-F1
#
_cell.length_a   1.000
_cell.length_b   1.000
_cell.length_c   1.000
_cell.angle_alpha   90.00
_cell.angle_beta   90.00
_cell.angle_gamma   90.00
#
_symmetry.space_group_name_H-M   'P 1'
#
loop_
_entity.id
_entity.type
_entity.pdbx_description
1 polymer ?
#
loop_
_entity_poly.entity_id
_entity_poly.type
_entity_poly.pdbx_seq_one_letter_code
_entity_poly.pdbx_strand_id
1 'polypeptide(L)'
;FTAFEINPFTICLVVVAVSGISYLSYLLQRYWRREGGLFLAGLLGGAYSSTVTTVALARRAKQQARPPAAYVGPIVAATGMMYLRLWVLVALFAPVLARELAAVFWLLGIAAIGFGALLGRRPRGTAAPEQAPADGERRRATVNPLELSSALTFAGLFLIVLVVTRLVAGRFGGAGLLVMAAIMGTTDVDPFILGLTQQAAGAAPVALAALAVVIAAAANNLMKGVYAFAFGPRSVGVPTLLVLVGFAATSIVLFFVL
;
A
#
# COMPACT_ATOMS: atom_id res chain seq x y z
N PHE A 1 29.52 -5.57 9.47
CA PHE A 1 29.06 -5.01 8.18
C PHE A 1 29.57 -5.91 7.06
N THR A 2 28.72 -6.33 6.12
CA THR A 2 29.15 -7.08 4.92
C THR A 2 29.63 -6.10 3.84
N ALA A 3 30.21 -6.61 2.74
CA ALA A 3 30.75 -5.81 1.62
C ALA A 3 29.76 -4.82 0.95
N PHE A 4 28.49 -4.84 1.34
CA PHE A 4 27.45 -3.90 0.92
C PHE A 4 26.91 -3.03 2.07
N GLU A 5 27.61 -2.90 3.20
CA GLU A 5 27.12 -2.20 4.41
C GLU A 5 25.72 -2.67 4.87
N ILE A 6 25.36 -3.90 4.54
CA ILE A 6 24.07 -4.47 4.88
C ILE A 6 24.17 -4.91 6.34
N ASN A 7 23.32 -4.35 7.19
CA ASN A 7 23.18 -4.81 8.56
C ASN A 7 22.12 -5.92 8.63
N PRO A 8 22.51 -7.20 8.76
CA PRO A 8 21.55 -8.30 8.82
C PRO A 8 20.58 -8.18 10.00
N PHE A 9 20.98 -7.53 11.09
CA PHE A 9 20.09 -7.24 12.21
C PHE A 9 18.98 -6.26 11.80
N THR A 10 19.30 -5.23 11.01
CA THR A 10 18.29 -4.29 10.52
C THR A 10 17.37 -4.92 9.49
N ILE A 11 17.87 -5.82 8.63
CA ILE A 11 17.01 -6.62 7.73
C ILE A 11 16.01 -7.42 8.56
N CYS A 12 16.48 -8.16 9.58
CA CYS A 12 15.60 -8.93 10.44
C CYS A 12 14.57 -8.04 11.15
N LEU A 13 14.97 -6.86 11.64
CA LEU A 13 14.04 -5.89 12.24
C LEU A 13 13.00 -5.38 11.23
N VAL A 14 13.38 -5.09 9.99
CA VAL A 14 12.46 -4.68 8.93
C VAL A 14 11.43 -5.79 8.67
N VAL A 15 11.89 -7.03 8.51
CA VAL A 15 11.01 -8.19 8.28
C VAL A 15 10.06 -8.38 9.46
N VAL A 16 10.55 -8.27 10.70
CA VAL A 16 9.74 -8.38 11.92
C VAL A 16 8.74 -7.24 12.02
N ALA A 17 9.12 -6.00 11.73
CA ALA A 17 8.22 -4.84 11.77
C ALA A 17 7.09 -4.96 10.74
N VAL A 18 7.41 -5.31 9.50
CA VAL A 18 6.42 -5.52 8.44
C VAL A 18 5.48 -6.67 8.78
N SER A 19 6.03 -7.79 9.27
CA SER A 19 5.24 -8.95 9.70
C SER A 19 4.34 -8.61 10.90
N GLY A 20 4.84 -7.83 11.86
CA GLY A 20 4.10 -7.36 13.02
C GLY A 20 2.91 -6.48 12.65
N ILE A 21 3.11 -5.47 11.79
CA ILE A 21 2.03 -4.60 11.30
C ILE A 21 0.99 -5.41 10.51
N SER A 22 1.46 -6.33 9.67
CA SER A 22 0.61 -7.22 8.88
C SER A 22 -0.24 -8.14 9.78
N TYR A 23 0.37 -8.73 10.80
CA TYR A 23 -0.31 -9.59 11.77
C TYR A 23 -1.30 -8.81 12.65
N LEU A 24 -0.92 -7.61 13.10
CA LEU A 24 -1.81 -6.74 13.86
C LEU A 24 -3.06 -6.36 13.04
N SER A 25 -2.87 -6.02 11.77
CA SER A 25 -3.96 -5.72 10.84
C SER A 25 -4.89 -6.92 10.64
N TYR A 26 -4.32 -8.13 10.53
CA TYR A 26 -5.09 -9.37 10.45
C TYR A 26 -5.88 -9.67 11.74
N LEU A 27 -5.26 -9.48 12.91
CA LEU A 27 -5.92 -9.70 14.19
C LEU A 27 -7.10 -8.72 14.39
N LEU A 28 -6.89 -7.45 14.04
CA LEU A 28 -7.94 -6.43 14.02
C LEU A 28 -9.08 -6.83 13.08
N GLN A 29 -8.75 -7.33 11.87
CA GLN A 29 -9.76 -7.82 10.93
C GLN A 29 -10.51 -9.05 11.46
N ARG A 30 -9.83 -9.94 12.19
CA ARG A 30 -10.44 -11.13 12.81
C ARG A 30 -11.38 -10.76 13.95
N TYR A 31 -11.03 -9.76 14.75
CA TYR A 31 -11.81 -9.32 15.91
C TYR A 31 -13.04 -8.50 15.49
N TRP A 32 -12.89 -7.59 14.52
CA TRP A 32 -13.96 -6.68 14.08
C TRP A 32 -14.88 -7.24 12.99
N ARG A 33 -14.72 -8.53 12.64
CA ARG A 33 -15.42 -9.21 11.55
C ARG A 33 -16.93 -9.38 11.76
N ARG A 34 -17.45 -9.09 12.95
CA ARG A 34 -18.88 -9.24 13.29
C ARG A 34 -19.74 -8.00 13.04
N GLU A 35 -19.15 -6.81 12.89
CA GLU A 35 -19.91 -5.53 12.80
C GLU A 35 -19.34 -4.53 11.78
N GLY A 36 -18.26 -4.89 11.08
CA GLY A 36 -17.52 -3.98 10.21
C GLY A 36 -18.10 -3.85 8.80
N GLY A 37 -18.78 -2.74 8.50
CA GLY A 37 -19.25 -2.42 7.15
C GLY A 37 -18.12 -2.39 6.09
N LEU A 38 -18.49 -2.45 4.81
CA LEU A 38 -17.58 -2.53 3.64
C LEU A 38 -16.40 -1.52 3.69
N PHE A 39 -16.63 -0.34 4.26
CA PHE A 39 -15.59 0.68 4.48
C PHE A 39 -14.51 0.24 5.48
N LEU A 40 -14.91 -0.35 6.61
CA LEU A 40 -13.96 -0.87 7.60
C LEU A 40 -13.16 -2.05 7.04
N ALA A 41 -13.79 -2.89 6.21
CA ALA A 41 -13.09 -3.95 5.49
C ALA A 41 -12.01 -3.40 4.54
N GLY A 42 -12.28 -2.26 3.88
CA GLY A 42 -11.29 -1.55 3.06
C GLY A 42 -10.14 -0.97 3.88
N LEU A 43 -10.42 -0.34 5.02
CA LEU A 43 -9.37 0.20 5.90
C LEU A 43 -8.47 -0.89 6.50
N LEU A 44 -9.07 -1.90 7.14
CA LEU A 44 -8.33 -2.99 7.78
C LEU A 44 -7.59 -3.84 6.75
N GLY A 45 -8.23 -4.12 5.60
CA GLY A 45 -7.57 -4.77 4.49
C GLY A 45 -6.44 -3.93 3.92
N GLY A 46 -6.61 -2.62 3.78
CA GLY A 46 -5.60 -1.69 3.30
C GLY A 46 -4.37 -1.59 4.21
N ALA A 47 -4.59 -1.67 5.52
CA ALA A 47 -3.52 -1.75 6.51
C ALA A 47 -2.65 -3.01 6.32
N TYR A 48 -3.28 -4.14 6.00
CA TYR A 48 -2.56 -5.38 5.66
C TYR A 48 -1.92 -5.32 4.27
N SER A 49 -2.72 -5.09 3.23
CA SER A 49 -2.25 -4.88 1.86
C SER A 49 -3.34 -4.18 1.04
N SER A 50 -3.05 -2.93 0.69
CA SER A 50 -3.91 -2.11 -0.17
C SER A 50 -4.09 -2.70 -1.57
N THR A 51 -3.10 -3.41 -2.11
CA THR A 51 -3.18 -4.06 -3.45
C THR A 51 -4.09 -5.28 -3.42
N VAL A 52 -3.90 -6.20 -2.45
CA VAL A 52 -4.76 -7.38 -2.29
C VAL A 52 -6.20 -6.94 -2.02
N THR A 53 -6.39 -5.93 -1.18
CA THR A 53 -7.70 -5.37 -0.85
C THR A 53 -8.38 -4.74 -2.06
N THR A 54 -7.63 -4.01 -2.89
CA THR A 54 -8.15 -3.42 -4.13
C THR A 54 -8.66 -4.52 -5.07
N VAL A 55 -7.85 -5.55 -5.33
CA VAL A 55 -8.25 -6.66 -6.21
C VAL A 55 -9.44 -7.43 -5.63
N ALA A 56 -9.42 -7.73 -4.32
CA ALA A 56 -10.49 -8.46 -3.65
C ALA A 56 -11.83 -7.68 -3.71
N LEU A 57 -11.81 -6.38 -3.39
CA LEU A 57 -13.01 -5.54 -3.46
C LEU A 57 -13.50 -5.33 -4.90
N ALA A 58 -12.60 -5.17 -5.86
CA ALA A 58 -12.96 -5.06 -7.27
C ALA A 58 -13.63 -6.33 -7.80
N ARG A 59 -13.08 -7.52 -7.48
CA ARG A 59 -13.69 -8.81 -7.85
C ARG A 59 -15.05 -9.01 -7.17
N ARG A 60 -15.17 -8.65 -5.90
CA ARG A 60 -16.45 -8.70 -5.17
C ARG A 60 -17.51 -7.79 -5.78
N ALA A 61 -17.13 -6.61 -6.25
CA ALA A 61 -18.04 -5.73 -6.97
C ALA A 61 -18.60 -6.35 -8.27
N LYS A 62 -17.88 -7.32 -8.87
CA LYS A 62 -18.33 -8.06 -10.06
C LYS A 62 -19.30 -9.21 -9.73
N GLN A 63 -19.20 -9.79 -8.52
CA GLN A 63 -19.95 -10.98 -8.10
C GLN A 63 -21.29 -10.65 -7.38
N GLN A 64 -21.50 -9.39 -7.00
CA GLN A 64 -22.70 -8.74 -6.45
C GLN A 64 -23.28 -9.21 -5.09
N ALA A 65 -23.40 -8.22 -4.18
CA ALA A 65 -24.39 -8.12 -3.09
C ALA A 65 -24.79 -6.65 -2.77
N ARG A 66 -24.18 -5.64 -3.43
CA ARG A 66 -24.41 -4.20 -3.24
C ARG A 66 -24.24 -3.45 -4.57
N PRO A 67 -24.78 -2.22 -4.70
CA PRO A 67 -24.51 -1.37 -5.86
C PRO A 67 -23.00 -1.20 -6.05
N PRO A 68 -22.45 -1.43 -7.26
CA PRO A 68 -21.01 -1.42 -7.52
C PRO A 68 -20.32 -0.15 -7.01
N ALA A 69 -20.96 1.01 -7.11
CA ALA A 69 -20.43 2.28 -6.63
C ALA A 69 -20.03 2.29 -5.13
N ALA A 70 -20.61 1.43 -4.29
CA ALA A 70 -20.27 1.32 -2.88
C ALA A 70 -18.85 0.79 -2.62
N TYR A 71 -18.21 0.15 -3.60
CA TYR A 71 -16.86 -0.43 -3.48
C TYR A 71 -15.74 0.58 -3.77
N VAL A 72 -16.04 1.71 -4.43
CA VAL A 72 -15.04 2.74 -4.76
C VAL A 72 -14.46 3.36 -3.49
N GLY A 73 -15.32 3.78 -2.57
CA GLY A 73 -14.89 4.42 -1.31
C GLY A 73 -13.94 3.56 -0.46
N PRO A 74 -14.28 2.29 -0.18
CA PRO A 74 -13.39 1.34 0.51
C PRO A 74 -12.05 1.09 -0.19
N ILE A 75 -12.00 1.05 -1.53
CA ILE A 75 -10.74 0.89 -2.28
C ILE A 75 -9.85 2.13 -2.14
N VAL A 76 -10.44 3.33 -2.23
CA VAL A 76 -9.70 4.59 -2.04
C VAL A 76 -9.20 4.71 -0.60
N ALA A 77 -10.03 4.34 0.39
CA ALA A 77 -9.63 4.32 1.78
C ALA A 77 -8.49 3.32 2.07
N ALA A 78 -8.50 2.15 1.41
CA ALA A 78 -7.38 1.20 1.48
C ALA A 78 -6.07 1.82 0.98
N THR A 79 -6.13 2.68 -0.03
CA THR A 79 -4.96 3.43 -0.51
C THR A 79 -4.51 4.49 0.49
N GLY A 80 -5.43 5.16 1.18
CA GLY A 80 -5.08 6.07 2.28
C GLY A 80 -4.32 5.38 3.41
N MET A 81 -4.75 4.16 3.79
CA MET A 81 -4.04 3.35 4.78
C MET A 81 -2.62 2.96 4.36
N MET A 82 -2.37 2.80 3.05
CA MET A 82 -1.02 2.56 2.55
C MET A 82 -0.08 3.74 2.89
N TYR A 83 -0.52 4.98 2.64
CA TYR A 83 0.30 6.15 2.96
C TYR A 83 0.65 6.22 4.44
N LEU A 84 -0.34 6.03 5.32
CA LEU A 84 -0.11 6.02 6.76
C LEU A 84 0.85 4.90 7.17
N ARG A 85 0.65 3.69 6.64
CA ARG A 85 1.51 2.53 6.91
C ARG A 85 2.95 2.76 6.46
N LEU A 86 3.14 3.25 5.24
CA LEU A 86 4.47 3.53 4.69
C LEU A 86 5.18 4.61 5.51
N TRP A 87 4.47 5.66 5.91
CA TRP A 87 5.06 6.71 6.76
C TRP A 87 5.52 6.14 8.11
N VAL A 88 4.70 5.31 8.77
CA VAL A 88 5.08 4.65 10.04
C VAL A 88 6.33 3.78 9.84
N LEU A 89 6.37 2.98 8.79
CA LEU A 89 7.52 2.14 8.47
C LEU A 89 8.79 2.97 8.21
N VAL A 90 8.69 4.04 7.42
CA VAL A 90 9.82 4.93 7.15
C VAL A 90 10.27 5.65 8.42
N ALA A 91 9.35 6.07 9.29
CA ALA A 91 9.67 6.72 10.57
C ALA A 91 10.47 5.83 11.52
N LEU A 92 10.22 4.52 11.50
CA LEU A 92 10.95 3.55 12.33
C LEU A 92 12.41 3.37 11.89
N PHE A 93 12.71 3.44 10.60
CA PHE A 93 14.02 3.08 10.05
C PHE A 93 14.83 4.27 9.51
N ALA A 94 14.18 5.35 9.07
CA ALA A 94 14.81 6.56 8.54
C ALA A 94 14.01 7.82 8.95
N PRO A 95 14.16 8.29 10.21
CA PRO A 95 13.34 9.38 10.74
C PRO A 95 13.52 10.71 9.99
N VAL A 96 14.70 10.95 9.40
CA VAL A 96 14.95 12.14 8.57
C VAL A 96 14.11 12.09 7.30
N LEU A 97 14.13 10.96 6.59
CA LEU A 97 13.30 10.74 5.41
C LEU A 97 11.80 10.80 5.74
N ALA A 98 11.40 10.32 6.92
CA ALA A 98 10.01 10.38 7.37
C ALA A 98 9.51 11.81 7.60
N ARG A 99 10.39 12.72 8.06
CA ARG A 99 10.03 14.14 8.24
C ARG A 99 9.78 14.81 6.90
N GLU A 100 10.64 14.58 5.92
CA GLU A 100 10.47 15.09 4.55
C GLU A 100 9.15 14.60 3.93
N LEU A 101 8.79 13.34 4.16
CA LEU A 101 7.57 12.76 3.61
C LEU A 101 6.31 13.05 4.43
N ALA A 102 6.43 13.62 5.65
CA ALA A 102 5.33 13.71 6.59
C ALA A 102 4.14 14.48 6.04
N ALA A 103 4.38 15.70 5.54
CA ALA A 103 3.30 16.55 5.04
C ALA A 103 2.57 15.88 3.87
N VAL A 104 3.31 15.38 2.88
CA VAL A 104 2.75 14.71 1.69
C VAL A 104 1.94 13.46 2.07
N PHE A 105 2.52 12.56 2.89
CA PHE A 105 1.90 11.26 3.19
C PHE A 105 0.69 11.40 4.12
N TRP A 106 0.74 12.29 5.11
CA TRP A 106 -0.40 12.54 5.99
C TRP A 106 -1.56 13.22 5.26
N LEU A 107 -1.27 14.25 4.45
CA LEU A 107 -2.30 14.93 3.65
C LEU A 107 -2.98 13.96 2.70
N LEU A 108 -2.21 13.16 1.95
CA LEU A 108 -2.78 12.17 1.02
C LEU A 108 -3.50 11.04 1.73
N GLY A 109 -2.94 10.53 2.84
CA GLY A 109 -3.55 9.47 3.64
C GLY A 109 -4.92 9.88 4.18
N ILE A 110 -4.99 11.05 4.84
CA ILE A 110 -6.23 11.59 5.39
C ILE A 110 -7.20 11.94 4.26
N ALA A 111 -6.74 12.59 3.19
CA ALA A 111 -7.57 12.93 2.05
C ALA A 111 -8.18 11.69 1.38
N ALA A 112 -7.40 10.61 1.18
CA ALA A 112 -7.90 9.38 0.59
C ALA A 112 -8.92 8.67 1.51
N ILE A 113 -8.67 8.62 2.82
CA ILE A 113 -9.63 8.05 3.77
C ILE A 113 -10.92 8.89 3.82
N GLY A 114 -10.80 10.21 3.91
CA GLY A 114 -11.93 11.15 3.95
C GLY A 114 -12.75 11.13 2.67
N PHE A 115 -12.09 11.17 1.51
CA PHE A 115 -12.74 11.07 0.21
C PHE A 115 -13.41 9.70 0.03
N GLY A 116 -12.74 8.62 0.44
CA GLY A 116 -13.31 7.28 0.47
C GLY A 116 -14.57 7.19 1.36
N ALA A 117 -14.58 7.87 2.51
CA ALA A 117 -15.73 7.93 3.39
C ALA A 117 -16.89 8.72 2.76
N LEU A 118 -16.60 9.84 2.08
CA LEU A 118 -17.58 10.65 1.37
C LEU A 118 -18.24 9.88 0.22
N LEU A 119 -17.45 9.15 -0.57
CA LEU A 119 -17.92 8.24 -1.61
C LEU A 119 -18.84 7.14 -1.05
N GLY A 120 -18.62 6.72 0.19
CA GLY A 120 -19.44 5.72 0.90
C GLY A 120 -20.74 6.26 1.50
N ARG A 121 -20.97 7.59 1.52
CA ARG A 121 -22.12 8.24 2.20
C ARG A 121 -23.38 8.41 1.35
N ARG A 122 -23.50 7.80 0.15
CA ARG A 122 -24.73 7.92 -0.67
C ARG A 122 -25.97 7.41 0.07
N PRO A 123 -27.17 8.02 -0.13
CA PRO A 123 -28.34 7.79 0.70
C PRO A 123 -28.72 6.31 0.74
N ARG A 124 -28.89 5.80 1.97
CA ARG A 124 -29.31 4.42 2.26
C ARG A 124 -30.74 4.19 1.72
N GLY A 125 -30.86 3.79 0.46
CA GLY A 125 -32.03 3.04 0.00
C GLY A 125 -31.92 1.63 0.54
N THR A 126 -32.80 1.29 1.48
CA THR A 126 -33.10 -0.07 1.98
C THR A 126 -31.87 -0.93 2.30
N ALA A 127 -31.38 -0.80 3.53
CA ALA A 127 -30.49 -1.79 4.13
C ALA A 127 -31.24 -3.12 4.29
N ALA A 128 -31.06 -4.03 3.33
CA ALA A 128 -31.40 -5.42 3.53
C ALA A 128 -30.55 -6.00 4.68
N PRO A 129 -31.12 -6.89 5.51
CA PRO A 129 -30.43 -7.46 6.66
C PRO A 129 -29.14 -8.15 6.22
N GLU A 130 -28.12 -7.95 7.05
CA GLU A 130 -26.80 -8.56 6.95
C GLU A 130 -26.90 -10.09 6.90
N GLN A 131 -26.79 -10.65 5.70
CA GLN A 131 -26.59 -12.08 5.50
C GLN A 131 -25.16 -12.30 4.99
N ALA A 132 -24.24 -12.49 5.94
CA ALA A 132 -23.33 -13.63 5.81
C ALA A 132 -24.15 -14.90 6.13
N PRO A 133 -23.83 -16.12 5.64
CA PRO A 133 -22.61 -16.58 4.94
C PRO A 133 -22.88 -17.58 3.77
N ALA A 134 -21.85 -17.98 2.99
CA ALA A 134 -21.74 -19.33 2.37
C ALA A 134 -20.46 -19.51 1.52
N ASP A 135 -19.41 -20.02 2.14
CA ASP A 135 -18.82 -21.34 1.84
C ASP A 135 -18.05 -21.60 0.52
N GLY A 136 -18.04 -20.69 -0.45
CA GLY A 136 -17.24 -20.84 -1.68
C GLY A 136 -15.82 -20.25 -1.61
N GLU A 137 -15.63 -19.12 -0.91
CA GLU A 137 -14.32 -18.48 -0.72
C GLU A 137 -13.52 -19.05 0.47
N ARG A 138 -14.05 -20.09 1.14
CA ARG A 138 -13.45 -20.77 2.30
C ARG A 138 -12.04 -21.36 2.06
N ARG A 139 -11.52 -21.38 0.82
CA ARG A 139 -10.26 -22.08 0.49
C ARG A 139 -9.06 -21.21 0.10
N ARG A 140 -9.16 -19.87 0.00
CA ARG A 140 -8.04 -19.06 -0.54
C ARG A 140 -7.59 -17.85 0.28
N ALA A 141 -8.21 -17.52 1.41
CA ALA A 141 -7.88 -16.29 2.14
C ALA A 141 -7.86 -16.43 3.67
N THR A 142 -7.36 -17.56 4.18
CA THR A 142 -6.93 -17.70 5.57
C THR A 142 -5.54 -18.29 5.63
N VAL A 143 -4.64 -17.78 4.78
CA VAL A 143 -3.21 -17.99 4.98
C VAL A 143 -2.84 -17.11 6.18
N ASN A 144 -2.39 -17.74 7.25
CA ASN A 144 -1.90 -17.04 8.42
C ASN A 144 -0.78 -16.08 7.95
N PRO A 145 -0.85 -14.76 8.19
CA PRO A 145 0.24 -13.86 7.77
C PRO A 145 1.53 -14.11 8.56
N LEU A 146 1.47 -14.92 9.62
CA LEU A 146 2.62 -15.55 10.29
C LEU A 146 3.02 -16.90 9.67
N GLU A 147 2.66 -17.20 8.42
CA GLU A 147 3.38 -18.26 7.74
C GLU A 147 4.83 -17.82 7.59
N LEU A 148 5.73 -18.55 8.25
CA LEU A 148 7.18 -18.39 8.12
C LEU A 148 7.58 -18.32 6.64
N SER A 149 6.86 -19.02 5.76
CA SER A 149 7.00 -19.01 4.29
C SER A 149 6.79 -17.61 3.68
N SER A 150 5.78 -16.86 4.11
CA SER A 150 5.45 -15.53 3.59
C SER A 150 6.47 -14.50 4.07
N ALA A 151 6.89 -14.58 5.34
CA ALA A 151 7.96 -13.76 5.89
C ALA A 151 9.31 -14.04 5.21
N LEU A 152 9.63 -15.31 4.95
CA LEU A 152 10.82 -15.73 4.19
C LEU A 152 10.79 -15.21 2.75
N THR A 153 9.64 -15.32 2.07
CA THR A 153 9.46 -14.80 0.71
C THR A 153 9.63 -13.28 0.67
N PHE A 154 9.04 -12.56 1.62
CA PHE A 154 9.22 -11.12 1.77
C PHE A 154 10.69 -10.76 2.03
N ALA A 155 11.36 -11.46 2.95
CA ALA A 155 12.77 -11.25 3.25
C ALA A 155 13.67 -11.47 2.02
N GLY A 156 13.39 -12.53 1.24
CA GLY A 156 14.09 -12.81 -0.02
C GLY A 156 13.86 -11.72 -1.06
N LEU A 157 12.61 -11.33 -1.30
CA LEU A 157 12.26 -10.24 -2.22
C LEU A 157 12.90 -8.92 -1.80
N PHE A 158 12.84 -8.59 -0.51
CA PHE A 158 13.47 -7.42 0.07
C PHE A 158 14.98 -7.40 -0.14
N LEU A 159 15.66 -8.52 0.11
CA LEU A 159 17.10 -8.61 -0.12
C LEU A 159 17.46 -8.41 -1.60
N ILE A 160 16.72 -9.05 -2.51
CA ILE A 160 16.92 -8.88 -3.95
C ILE A 160 16.75 -7.42 -4.35
N VAL A 161 15.63 -6.81 -3.95
CA VAL A 161 15.32 -5.41 -4.26
C VAL A 161 16.35 -4.47 -3.66
N LEU A 162 16.81 -4.71 -2.43
CA LEU A 162 17.86 -3.92 -1.77
C LEU A 162 19.17 -3.96 -2.57
N VAL A 163 19.62 -5.16 -2.94
CA VAL A 163 20.87 -5.36 -3.71
C VAL A 163 20.76 -4.71 -5.08
N VAL A 164 19.67 -4.97 -5.80
CA VAL A 164 19.44 -4.38 -7.13
C VAL A 164 19.37 -2.87 -7.05
N THR A 165 18.67 -2.31 -6.05
CA THR A 165 18.58 -0.86 -5.86
C THR A 165 19.95 -0.25 -5.58
N ARG A 166 20.80 -0.89 -4.75
CA ARG A 166 22.19 -0.43 -4.52
C ARG A 166 23.00 -0.46 -5.82
N LEU A 167 22.90 -1.53 -6.60
CA LEU A 167 23.63 -1.67 -7.87
C LEU A 167 23.20 -0.62 -8.89
N VAL A 168 21.90 -0.37 -8.99
CA VAL A 168 21.35 0.63 -9.90
C VAL A 168 21.74 2.04 -9.46
N ALA A 169 21.62 2.36 -8.17
CA ALA A 169 22.04 3.66 -7.63
C ALA A 169 23.55 3.89 -7.82
N GLY A 170 24.38 2.88 -7.64
CA GLY A 170 25.83 2.97 -7.83
C GLY A 170 26.26 3.14 -9.30
N ARG A 171 25.54 2.53 -10.25
CA ARG A 171 25.89 2.59 -11.69
C ARG A 171 25.21 3.72 -12.45
N PHE A 172 23.96 4.04 -12.11
CA PHE A 172 23.10 4.96 -12.85
C PHE A 172 22.71 6.19 -12.02
N GLY A 173 23.24 6.33 -10.81
CA GLY A 173 22.99 7.47 -9.93
C GLY A 173 21.51 7.66 -9.61
N GLY A 174 21.11 8.93 -9.45
CA GLY A 174 19.73 9.25 -9.08
C GLY A 174 18.70 8.93 -10.15
N ALA A 175 19.04 9.05 -11.44
CA ALA A 175 18.11 8.71 -12.51
C ALA A 175 17.71 7.22 -12.48
N GLY A 176 18.69 6.33 -12.27
CA GLY A 176 18.41 4.90 -12.12
C GLY A 176 17.53 4.60 -10.90
N LEU A 177 17.71 5.35 -9.81
CA LEU A 177 16.89 5.21 -8.61
C LEU A 177 15.42 5.57 -8.87
N LEU A 178 15.16 6.65 -9.62
CA LEU A 178 13.81 7.09 -9.97
C LEU A 178 13.12 6.12 -10.94
N VAL A 179 13.87 5.54 -11.88
CA VAL A 179 13.35 4.49 -12.76
C VAL A 179 12.99 3.24 -11.95
N MET A 180 13.83 2.84 -11.00
CA MET A 180 13.51 1.71 -10.12
C MET A 180 12.33 2.00 -9.21
N ALA A 181 12.17 3.24 -8.73
CA ALA A 181 10.97 3.63 -8.01
C ALA A 181 9.70 3.41 -8.84
N ALA A 182 9.70 3.84 -10.11
CA ALA A 182 8.57 3.63 -11.00
C ALA A 182 8.28 2.14 -11.22
N ILE A 183 9.31 1.33 -11.49
CA ILE A 183 9.17 -0.12 -11.72
C ILE A 183 8.67 -0.82 -10.46
N MET A 184 9.34 -0.61 -9.32
CA MET A 184 8.98 -1.27 -8.06
C MET A 184 7.61 -0.83 -7.54
N GLY A 185 7.22 0.42 -7.81
CA GLY A 185 5.87 0.88 -7.52
C GLY A 185 4.78 0.09 -8.24
N THR A 186 5.07 -0.55 -9.38
CA THR A 186 4.05 -1.36 -10.08
C THR A 186 3.80 -2.73 -9.46
N THR A 187 4.76 -3.24 -8.68
CA THR A 187 4.74 -4.58 -8.09
C THR A 187 4.46 -4.49 -6.60
N ASP A 188 5.52 -4.40 -5.79
CA ASP A 188 5.45 -4.18 -4.36
C ASP A 188 6.39 -3.04 -3.96
N VAL A 189 5.78 -1.99 -3.43
CA VAL A 189 6.46 -0.76 -3.04
C VAL A 189 7.16 -0.89 -1.69
N ASP A 190 6.71 -1.80 -0.82
CA ASP A 190 7.20 -1.91 0.55
C ASP A 190 8.68 -2.31 0.62
N PRO A 191 9.14 -3.38 -0.08
CA PRO A 191 10.54 -3.78 -0.01
C PRO A 191 11.48 -2.73 -0.59
N PHE A 192 11.04 -2.00 -1.62
CA PHE A 192 11.81 -0.92 -2.22
C PHE A 192 11.98 0.26 -1.27
N ILE A 193 10.89 0.78 -0.71
CA ILE A 193 10.93 1.92 0.23
C ILE A 193 11.78 1.58 1.46
N LEU A 194 11.59 0.39 2.03
CA LEU A 194 12.40 -0.07 3.15
C LEU A 194 13.87 -0.28 2.76
N GLY A 195 14.15 -0.60 1.50
CA GLY A 195 15.52 -0.69 1.00
C GLY A 195 16.19 0.68 0.94
N LEU A 196 15.43 1.72 0.57
CA LEU A 196 15.89 3.11 0.58
C LEU A 196 16.20 3.61 2.00
N THR A 197 15.42 3.21 3.02
CA THR A 197 15.72 3.62 4.40
C THR A 197 17.09 3.13 4.88
N GLN A 198 17.55 1.99 4.37
CA GLN A 198 18.89 1.45 4.66
C GLN A 198 20.03 2.16 3.90
N GLN A 199 19.73 2.85 2.79
CA GLN A 199 20.72 3.56 1.96
C GLN A 199 20.80 5.06 2.23
N ALA A 200 19.68 5.67 2.64
CA ALA A 200 19.60 7.08 3.00
C ALA A 200 20.52 7.46 4.17
N ALA A 201 20.99 6.47 4.94
CA ALA A 201 21.97 6.66 6.00
C ALA A 201 23.41 6.95 5.50
N GLY A 202 23.71 6.82 4.20
CA GLY A 202 25.11 6.98 3.75
C GLY A 202 25.39 7.38 2.29
N ALA A 203 24.45 7.25 1.32
CA ALA A 203 24.83 7.38 -0.11
C ALA A 203 23.94 8.27 -1.01
N ALA A 204 22.66 8.48 -0.68
CA ALA A 204 21.75 9.27 -1.53
C ALA A 204 21.25 10.54 -0.80
N PRO A 205 21.13 11.69 -1.49
CA PRO A 205 20.47 12.86 -0.91
C PRO A 205 19.06 12.50 -0.42
N VAL A 206 18.70 12.91 0.80
CA VAL A 206 17.40 12.60 1.40
C VAL A 206 16.24 13.02 0.48
N ALA A 207 16.37 14.17 -0.18
CA ALA A 207 15.39 14.66 -1.15
C ALA A 207 15.19 13.71 -2.35
N LEU A 208 16.26 13.10 -2.86
CA LEU A 208 16.18 12.14 -3.97
C LEU A 208 15.50 10.84 -3.52
N ALA A 209 15.82 10.36 -2.31
CA ALA A 209 15.14 9.20 -1.72
C ALA A 209 13.64 9.50 -1.49
N ALA A 210 13.30 10.69 -1.01
CA ALA A 210 11.91 11.12 -0.81
C ALA A 210 11.14 11.16 -2.15
N LEU A 211 11.74 11.73 -3.20
CA LEU A 211 11.17 11.74 -4.54
C LEU A 211 10.96 10.31 -5.07
N ALA A 212 11.94 9.42 -4.89
CA ALA A 212 11.82 8.01 -5.27
C ALA A 212 10.65 7.32 -4.54
N VAL A 213 10.47 7.58 -3.24
CA VAL A 213 9.32 7.06 -2.47
C VAL A 213 7.98 7.58 -3.02
N VAL A 214 7.90 8.87 -3.36
CA VAL A 214 6.70 9.48 -3.94
C VAL A 214 6.37 8.89 -5.31
N ILE A 215 7.36 8.74 -6.19
CA ILE A 215 7.18 8.13 -7.52
C ILE A 215 6.71 6.68 -7.39
N ALA A 216 7.30 5.92 -6.48
CA ALA A 216 6.93 4.53 -6.25
C ALA A 216 5.48 4.42 -5.72
N ALA A 217 5.08 5.30 -4.80
CA ALA A 217 3.70 5.38 -4.33
C ALA A 217 2.71 5.79 -5.43
N ALA A 218 3.09 6.74 -6.30
CA ALA A 218 2.29 7.18 -7.45
C ALA A 218 2.07 6.04 -8.46
N ALA A 219 3.14 5.31 -8.81
CA ALA A 219 3.06 4.14 -9.68
C ALA A 219 2.18 3.03 -9.08
N ASN A 220 2.26 2.81 -7.76
CA ASN A 220 1.41 1.83 -7.07
C ASN A 220 -0.07 2.23 -7.11
N ASN A 221 -0.39 3.51 -6.95
CA ASN A 221 -1.76 3.99 -7.08
C ASN A 221 -2.29 3.79 -8.50
N LEU A 222 -1.48 4.09 -9.51
CA LEU A 222 -1.85 3.85 -10.91
C LEU A 222 -2.16 2.37 -11.14
N MET A 223 -1.29 1.46 -10.69
CA MET A 223 -1.50 0.02 -10.84
C MET A 223 -2.74 -0.48 -10.10
N LYS A 224 -3.02 0.02 -8.90
CA LYS A 224 -4.28 -0.28 -8.20
C LYS A 224 -5.50 0.19 -8.99
N GLY A 225 -5.41 1.35 -9.63
CA GLY A 225 -6.44 1.84 -10.54
C GLY A 225 -6.66 0.87 -11.71
N VAL A 226 -5.56 0.41 -12.33
CA VAL A 226 -5.58 -0.59 -13.41
C VAL A 226 -6.18 -1.90 -12.92
N TYR A 227 -5.82 -2.38 -11.73
CA TYR A 227 -6.38 -3.59 -11.14
C TYR A 227 -7.87 -3.45 -10.86
N ALA A 228 -8.31 -2.32 -10.30
CA ALA A 228 -9.73 -2.05 -10.09
C ALA A 228 -10.51 -2.02 -11.42
N PHE A 229 -9.90 -1.46 -12.47
CA PHE A 229 -10.47 -1.45 -13.82
C PHE A 229 -10.54 -2.83 -14.47
N ALA A 230 -9.49 -3.64 -14.35
CA ALA A 230 -9.40 -4.96 -14.98
C ALA A 230 -10.27 -6.00 -14.26
N PHE A 231 -10.29 -5.98 -12.92
CA PHE A 231 -10.97 -7.01 -12.12
C PHE A 231 -12.37 -6.61 -11.63
N GLY A 232 -12.71 -5.32 -11.68
CA GLY A 232 -14.01 -4.80 -11.27
C GLY A 232 -14.94 -4.47 -12.46
N PRO A 233 -16.23 -4.22 -12.20
CA PRO A 233 -17.14 -3.68 -13.21
C PRO A 233 -16.72 -2.24 -13.56
N ARG A 234 -17.01 -1.79 -14.79
CA ARG A 234 -16.60 -0.43 -15.25
C ARG A 234 -17.12 0.70 -14.37
N SER A 235 -18.28 0.53 -13.74
CA SER A 235 -18.87 1.47 -12.78
C SER A 235 -18.06 1.63 -11.48
N VAL A 236 -17.10 0.74 -11.21
CA VAL A 236 -16.13 0.84 -10.09
C VAL A 236 -14.74 1.11 -10.63
N GLY A 237 -14.36 0.40 -11.68
CA GLY A 237 -13.04 0.48 -12.29
C GLY A 237 -12.67 1.87 -12.77
N VAL A 238 -13.53 2.49 -13.57
CA VAL A 238 -13.29 3.83 -14.13
C VAL A 238 -13.17 4.90 -13.03
N PRO A 239 -14.14 5.05 -12.10
CA PRO A 239 -14.00 6.07 -11.06
C PRO A 239 -12.82 5.80 -10.13
N THR A 240 -12.53 4.54 -9.79
CA THR A 240 -11.36 4.20 -8.96
C THR A 240 -10.06 4.58 -9.68
N LEU A 241 -9.93 4.25 -10.97
CA LEU A 241 -8.77 4.61 -11.76
C LEU A 241 -8.57 6.13 -11.81
N LEU A 242 -9.63 6.89 -12.11
CA LEU A 242 -9.56 8.35 -12.16
C LEU A 242 -9.12 8.96 -10.83
N VAL A 243 -9.68 8.48 -9.72
CA VAL A 243 -9.34 8.95 -8.38
C VAL A 243 -7.89 8.63 -8.04
N LEU A 244 -7.44 7.40 -8.31
CA LEU A 244 -6.07 6.98 -7.98
C LEU A 244 -5.01 7.63 -8.88
N VAL A 245 -5.34 7.90 -10.15
CA VAL A 245 -4.52 8.75 -11.03
C VAL A 245 -4.44 10.17 -10.49
N GLY A 246 -5.56 10.72 -10.00
CA GLY A 246 -5.60 12.01 -9.33
C GLY A 246 -4.67 12.05 -8.10
N PHE A 247 -4.73 11.04 -7.23
CA PHE A 247 -3.85 10.92 -6.07
C PHE A 247 -2.37 10.77 -6.47
N ALA A 248 -2.08 10.00 -7.53
CA ALA A 248 -0.72 9.86 -8.06
C ALA A 248 -0.18 11.21 -8.55
N ALA A 249 -0.94 11.95 -9.36
CA ALA A 249 -0.55 13.28 -9.82
C ALA A 249 -0.38 14.27 -8.65
N THR A 250 -1.34 14.27 -7.72
CA THR A 250 -1.32 15.14 -6.53
C THR A 250 -0.10 14.85 -5.65
N SER A 251 0.30 13.58 -5.52
CA SER A 251 1.49 13.23 -4.74
C SER A 251 2.78 13.81 -5.31
N ILE A 252 2.92 13.83 -6.64
CA ILE A 252 4.09 14.40 -7.31
C ILE A 252 4.05 15.92 -7.17
N VAL A 253 2.91 16.56 -7.41
CA VAL A 253 2.76 18.02 -7.29
C VAL A 253 3.02 18.48 -5.86
N LEU A 254 2.41 17.84 -4.86
CA LEU A 254 2.61 18.20 -3.46
C LEU A 254 4.07 18.08 -3.03
N PHE A 255 4.81 17.10 -3.56
CA PHE A 255 6.22 16.93 -3.24
C PHE A 255 7.10 18.07 -3.77
N PHE A 256 6.73 18.73 -4.87
CA PHE A 256 7.49 19.88 -5.38
C PHE A 256 7.03 21.22 -4.79
N VAL A 257 5.84 21.25 -4.17
CA VAL A 257 5.25 22.47 -3.60
C VAL A 257 5.59 22.65 -2.13
N LEU A 258 5.71 21.56 -1.37
CA LEU A 258 6.05 21.52 0.05
C LEU A 258 7.56 21.39 0.25
#